data_AF-A0A519X361-F1
#
_entry.id   AF-A0A519X361-F1
#
_cell.length_a   1.000
_cell.length_b   1.000
_cell.length_c   1.000
_cell.angle_alpha   90.00
_cell.angle_beta   90.00
_cell.angle_gamma   90.00
#
_symmetry.space_group_name_H-M   'P 1'
#
loop_
_entity.id
_entity.type
_entity.pdbx_description
1 polymer ?
#
loop_
_entity_poly.entity_id
_entity_poly.type
_entity_poly.pdbx_seq_one_letter_code
_entity_poly.pdbx_strand_id
1 'polypeptide(L)' 'MKSKGIDSTDIQLLNLLQCDARLTHKEMSYEINKSLSAVQVRIRHLQQNGYIKKFVTLLDRNKINMDLAV' A
#
# COMPACT_ATOMS: atom_id res chain seq x y z
N MET A 1 15.47 -20.83 -6.43
CA MET A 1 15.26 -19.83 -5.36
C MET A 1 13.81 -19.89 -4.92
N LYS A 2 13.52 -20.35 -3.69
CA LYS A 2 12.14 -20.45 -3.21
C LYS A 2 11.60 -19.05 -2.92
N SER A 3 10.74 -18.54 -3.80
CA SER A 3 9.87 -17.40 -3.50
C SER A 3 9.01 -17.80 -2.31
N LYS A 4 9.30 -17.24 -1.13
CA LYS A 4 8.37 -17.29 -0.01
C LYS A 4 7.22 -16.35 -0.44
N GLY A 5 6.15 -16.96 -0.96
CA GLY A 5 5.01 -16.23 -1.52
C GLY A 5 4.36 -15.31 -0.49
N ILE A 6 3.55 -14.37 -0.98
CA ILE A 6 2.69 -13.51 -0.17
C ILE A 6 1.87 -14.36 0.80
N ASP A 7 1.79 -13.93 2.06
CA ASP A 7 0.94 -14.55 3.07
C ASP A 7 -0.37 -13.77 3.29
N SER A 8 -1.25 -14.28 4.16
CA SER A 8 -2.54 -13.65 4.44
C SER A 8 -2.42 -12.24 5.04
N THR A 9 -1.35 -11.93 5.76
CA THR A 9 -1.11 -10.59 6.34
C THR A 9 -0.70 -9.61 5.24
N ASP A 10 0.12 -10.06 4.29
CA ASP A 10 0.51 -9.26 3.14
C ASP A 10 -0.71 -8.95 2.25
N ILE A 11 -1.61 -9.91 2.04
CA ILE A 11 -2.87 -9.68 1.30
C ILE A 11 -3.71 -8.62 2.00
N GLN A 12 -3.86 -8.69 3.33
CA GLN A 12 -4.60 -7.68 4.09
C GLN A 12 -3.97 -6.29 3.98
N LEU A 13 -2.64 -6.19 4.08
CA LEU A 13 -1.94 -4.91 3.89
C LEU A 13 -2.14 -4.34 2.49
N LEU A 14 -2.05 -5.16 1.46
CA LEU A 14 -2.31 -4.72 0.08
C LEU A 14 -3.75 -4.25 -0.09
N ASN A 15 -4.73 -4.94 0.49
CA ASN A 15 -6.13 -4.52 0.46
C ASN A 15 -6.32 -3.17 1.16
N LEU A 16 -5.73 -2.98 2.35
CA LEU A 16 -5.78 -1.70 3.07
C LEU A 16 -5.16 -0.56 2.23
N LEU A 17 -3.99 -0.78 1.64
CA LEU A 17 -3.31 0.21 0.80
C LEU A 17 -4.06 0.54 -0.49
N GLN A 18 -4.77 -0.43 -1.07
CA GLN A 18 -5.61 -0.20 -2.25
C GLN A 18 -6.89 0.59 -1.89
N CYS A 19 -7.42 0.40 -0.68
CA CYS A 19 -8.56 1.17 -0.18
C CYS A 19 -8.16 2.60 0.19
N ASP A 20 -7.11 2.77 0.99
CA ASP A 20 -6.53 4.07 1.30
C ASP A 20 -5.01 3.98 1.46
N ALA A 21 -4.29 4.42 0.43
CA ALA A 21 -2.84 4.46 0.42
C ALA A 21 -2.23 5.50 1.38
N ARG A 22 -3.05 6.37 1.99
CA ARG A 22 -2.59 7.40 2.94
C ARG A 22 -2.52 6.90 4.38
N LEU A 23 -2.99 5.68 4.64
CA LEU A 23 -2.89 5.05 5.95
C LEU A 23 -1.44 5.03 6.41
N THR A 24 -1.21 5.43 7.65
CA THR A 24 0.10 5.32 8.29
C THR A 24 0.37 3.86 8.65
N HIS A 25 1.66 3.50 8.76
CA HIS A 25 2.05 2.18 9.27
C HIS A 25 1.46 1.88 10.65
N LYS A 26 1.23 2.93 11.46
CA LYS A 26 0.61 2.83 12.78
C LYS A 26 -0.86 2.44 12.66
N GLU A 27 -1.63 3.13 11.85
CA GLU A 27 -3.05 2.79 11.60
C GLU A 27 -3.19 1.38 11.02
N MET A 28 -2.41 1.04 10.00
CA MET A 28 -2.39 -0.32 9.44
C MET A 28 -2.06 -1.38 10.50
N SER A 29 -1.14 -1.08 11.43
CA SER A 29 -0.77 -2.01 12.49
C SER A 29 -1.91 -2.30 13.47
N TYR A 30 -2.75 -1.30 13.77
CA TYR A 30 -3.96 -1.49 14.56
C TYR A 30 -5.01 -2.30 13.80
N GLU A 31 -5.27 -1.99 12.54
CA GLU A 31 -6.26 -2.69 11.71
C GLU A 31 -5.98 -4.19 11.58
N ILE A 32 -4.72 -4.57 11.31
CA ILE A 32 -4.34 -5.97 11.12
C ILE A 32 -3.90 -6.67 12.41
N ASN A 33 -3.97 -6.00 13.57
CA ASN A 33 -3.51 -6.48 14.86
C ASN A 33 -2.06 -7.03 14.83
N LYS A 34 -1.13 -6.24 14.27
CA LYS A 34 0.30 -6.56 14.22
C LYS A 34 1.13 -5.43 14.81
N SER A 35 2.40 -5.71 15.12
CA SER A 35 3.30 -4.65 15.56
C SER A 35 3.62 -3.69 14.41
N LEU A 36 3.86 -2.42 14.75
CA LEU A 36 4.31 -1.39 13.81
C LEU A 36 5.55 -1.83 13.02
N SER A 37 6.53 -2.45 13.70
CA SER A 37 7.75 -2.94 13.09
C SER A 37 7.49 -4.05 12.07
N ALA A 38 6.56 -4.97 12.35
CA ALA A 38 6.19 -6.03 11.43
C ALA A 38 5.53 -5.48 10.15
N VAL A 39 4.62 -4.51 10.30
CA VAL A 39 3.99 -3.82 9.16
C VAL A 39 5.03 -3.11 8.30
N GLN A 40 5.92 -2.35 8.93
CA GLN A 40 6.93 -1.57 8.21
C GLN A 40 7.88 -2.45 7.38
N VAL A 41 8.34 -3.58 7.94
CA VAL A 41 9.19 -4.53 7.23
C VAL A 41 8.43 -5.17 6.06
N ARG A 42 7.16 -5.57 6.27
CA ARG A 42 6.33 -6.19 5.23
C ARG A 42 6.07 -5.25 4.06
N ILE A 43 5.67 -4.00 4.32
CA ILE A 43 5.44 -3.03 3.25
C ILE A 43 6.73 -2.77 2.47
N ARG A 44 7.87 -2.61 3.15
CA ARG A 44 9.17 -2.47 2.48
C ARG A 44 9.49 -3.67 1.59
N HIS A 45 9.22 -4.89 2.08
CA HIS A 45 9.41 -6.12 1.31
C HIS A 45 8.47 -6.19 0.10
N LEU A 46 7.20 -5.80 0.25
CA LEU A 46 6.23 -5.75 -0.84
C LEU A 46 6.63 -4.73 -1.93
N GLN A 47 7.23 -3.61 -1.54
CA GLN A 47 7.79 -2.63 -2.47
C GLN A 47 9.04 -3.17 -3.19
N GLN A 48 10.01 -3.70 -2.44
CA GLN A 48 11.28 -4.20 -2.98
C GLN A 48 11.10 -5.37 -3.96
N ASN A 49 10.13 -6.24 -3.70
CA ASN A 49 9.80 -7.36 -4.59
C ASN A 49 8.87 -6.96 -5.75
N GLY A 50 8.48 -5.68 -5.85
CA GLY A 50 7.66 -5.19 -6.96
C GLY A 50 6.18 -5.57 -6.90
N TYR A 51 5.68 -6.05 -5.74
CA TYR A 51 4.23 -6.23 -5.54
C TYR A 51 3.52 -4.88 -5.51
N ILE A 52 4.13 -3.87 -4.86
CA ILE A 52 3.68 -2.48 -4.90
C ILE A 52 4.48 -1.75 -5.98
N LYS A 53 3.84 -1.49 -7.12
CA LYS A 53 4.51 -0.85 -8.27
C LYS A 53 4.67 0.66 -8.12
N LYS A 54 3.62 1.33 -7.66
CA LYS A 54 3.57 2.79 -7.46
C LYS A 54 2.38 3.17 -6.60
N PHE A 55 2.44 4.37 -6.01
CA PHE A 55 1.30 5.05 -5.41
C PHE A 55 0.83 6.15 -6.36
N VAL A 56 -0.47 6.26 -6.56
CA VAL A 56 -1.07 7.24 -7.46
C VAL A 56 -2.19 7.98 -6.76
N THR A 57 -2.35 9.25 -7.08
CA THR A 57 -3.49 10.06 -6.64
C THR A 57 -4.53 10.10 -7.74
N LEU A 58 -5.78 9.76 -7.43
CA LEU A 58 -6.89 9.90 -8.36
C LEU A 58 -7.47 11.32 -8.26
N LEU A 59 -7.49 12.04 -9.38
CA LEU A 59 -7.99 13.41 -9.44
C LEU A 59 -9.38 13.45 -10.11
N ASP A 60 -10.24 14.34 -9.62
CA ASP A 60 -11.56 14.58 -10.22
C ASP A 60 -11.39 15.47 -11.45
N ARG A 61 -11.61 14.89 -12.64
CA ARG A 61 -11.48 15.55 -13.93
C ARG A 61 -12.38 16.79 -14.07
N ASN A 62 -13.52 16.85 -13.39
CA ASN A 62 -14.45 17.99 -13.49
C ASN A 62 -14.01 19.19 -12.64
N LYS A 63 -13.15 18.96 -11.64
CA LYS A 63 -12.64 19.99 -10.72
C LYS A 63 -11.26 20.51 -11.12
N ILE A 64 -10.55 19.76 -11.95
CA ILE A 64 -9.27 20.17 -12.52
C ILE A 64 -9.51 20.78 -13.91
N ASN A 65 -8.96 21.98 -14.13
CA ASN A 65 -8.93 22.56 -15.48
C ASN A 65 -8.06 21.66 -16.38
N MET A 66 -8.44 21.53 -17.65
CA MET A 66 -7.84 20.57 -18.60
C MET A 66 -6.31 20.71 -18.79
N ASP A 67 -5.72 21.82 -18.35
CA ASP A 67 -4.26 22.06 -18.41
C ASP A 67 -3.43 21.21 -17.42
N LEU A 68 -4.07 20.42 -16.56
CA LEU A 68 -3.41 19.50 -15.63
C LEU A 68 -3.19 18.08 -16.18
N ALA A 69 -3.53 17.82 -17.45
CA ALA A 69 -3.23 16.55 -18.09
C ALA A 69 -1.75 16.48 -18.50
N VAL A 70 -0.89 16.13 -17.53
CA VAL A 70 0.49 15.65 -17.77
C VAL A 70 0.52 14.13 -17.65
#